data_AF-A0A496QW22-F1
#
_entry.id   AF-A0A496QW22-F1
#
_cell.length_a   1.000
_cell.length_b   1.000
_cell.length_c   1.000
_cell.angle_alpha   90.00
_cell.angle_beta   90.00
_cell.angle_gamma   90.00
#
_symmetry.space_group_name_H-M   'P 1'
#
loop_
_entity.id
_entity.type
_entity.pdbx_description
1 polymer ?
#
loop_
_entity_poly.entity_id
_entity_poly.type
_entity_poly.pdbx_seq_one_letter_code
_entity_poly.pdbx_strand_id
1 'polypeptide(L)'
;MLPAENIESFLYEEARLRISLPVIAYGKDIFLKTAFLSGCEDFLKDPWSPEEMIIRSLRFINNRKIDILGVFLYLSPTCISSDHGSQNISVQEYTILKVLIQNRGTVVPREALYYALWGKPGGDSRVVDMHISSLRKKIKSLVPESKLKGTIKTARKSGYIIG
;
A
#
# COMPACT_ATOMS: atom_id res chain seq x y z
N MET A 1 8.74 13.24 -4.71
CA MET A 1 8.33 14.63 -4.98
C MET A 1 9.19 15.19 -6.08
N LEU A 2 8.64 16.08 -6.89
CA LEU A 2 9.28 16.57 -8.10
C LEU A 2 9.07 18.08 -8.25
N PRO A 3 10.12 18.89 -8.45
CA PRO A 3 9.95 20.29 -8.81
C PRO A 3 9.17 20.40 -10.12
N ALA A 4 8.18 21.29 -10.17
CA ALA A 4 7.26 21.35 -11.31
C ALA A 4 7.94 21.71 -12.65
N GLU A 5 9.09 22.38 -12.58
CA GLU A 5 9.93 22.73 -13.72
C GLU A 5 10.60 21.49 -14.37
N ASN A 6 10.69 20.37 -13.66
CA ASN A 6 11.41 19.17 -14.11
C ASN A 6 10.46 18.03 -14.56
N ILE A 7 9.15 18.27 -14.57
CA ILE A 7 8.11 17.24 -14.81
C ILE A 7 8.34 16.46 -16.11
N GLU A 8 8.57 17.17 -17.21
CA GLU A 8 8.72 16.53 -18.52
C GLU A 8 9.93 15.59 -18.57
N SER A 9 11.06 16.04 -18.02
CA SER A 9 12.30 15.25 -18.02
C SER A 9 12.20 13.98 -17.16
N PHE A 10 11.54 14.08 -16.01
CA PHE A 10 11.43 12.98 -15.06
C PHE A 10 10.47 11.89 -15.55
N LEU A 11 9.30 12.27 -16.07
CA LEU A 11 8.31 11.31 -16.53
C LEU A 11 8.76 10.54 -17.77
N TYR A 12 9.58 11.18 -18.61
CA TYR A 12 10.23 10.49 -19.73
C TYR A 12 11.16 9.36 -19.24
N GLU A 13 11.93 9.60 -18.18
CA GLU A 13 12.79 8.59 -17.56
C GLU A 13 11.97 7.51 -16.81
N GLU A 14 10.92 7.87 -16.07
CA GLU A 14 10.07 6.88 -15.39
C GLU A 14 9.33 5.96 -16.36
N ALA A 15 8.80 6.51 -17.47
CA ALA A 15 8.16 5.72 -18.51
C ALA A 15 9.11 4.67 -19.11
N ARG A 16 10.41 4.99 -19.21
CA ARG A 16 11.46 4.04 -19.61
C ARG A 16 11.71 2.98 -18.53
N LEU A 17 11.66 3.35 -17.26
CA LEU A 17 11.97 2.47 -16.13
C LEU A 17 10.79 1.63 -15.64
N ARG A 18 9.56 1.86 -16.15
CA ARG A 18 8.31 1.19 -15.72
C ARG A 18 8.05 1.29 -14.21
N ILE A 19 8.44 2.40 -13.60
CA ILE A 19 8.19 2.67 -12.18
C ILE A 19 6.75 3.20 -12.03
N SER A 20 6.01 2.69 -11.04
CA SER A 20 4.63 3.10 -10.73
C SER A 20 4.55 3.65 -9.31
N LEU A 21 5.33 4.70 -9.03
CA LEU A 21 5.29 5.41 -7.76
C LEU A 21 4.49 6.70 -7.92
N PRO A 22 3.61 7.05 -6.96
CA PRO A 22 2.87 8.29 -7.03
C PRO A 22 3.81 9.49 -6.92
N VAL A 23 3.66 10.43 -7.85
CA VAL A 23 4.46 11.64 -7.98
C VAL A 23 3.63 12.84 -7.51
N ILE A 24 4.15 13.51 -6.47
CA ILE A 24 3.66 14.84 -6.06
C ILE A 24 4.60 15.88 -6.66
N ALA A 25 4.07 16.73 -7.54
CA ALA A 25 4.78 17.89 -8.05
C ALA A 25 4.66 19.08 -7.08
N TYR A 26 5.58 20.03 -7.13
CA TYR A 26 5.48 21.26 -6.35
C TYR A 26 6.02 22.48 -7.09
N GLY A 27 5.41 23.66 -6.88
CA GLY A 27 5.87 24.91 -7.48
C GLY A 27 4.78 26.00 -7.57
N LYS A 28 5.00 26.99 -8.43
CA LYS A 28 4.04 28.06 -8.72
C LYS A 28 2.77 27.55 -9.41
N ASP A 29 1.66 28.27 -9.20
CA ASP A 29 0.33 27.97 -9.76
C ASP A 29 0.31 27.71 -11.28
N ILE A 30 1.20 28.38 -12.02
CA ILE A 30 1.33 28.24 -13.47
C ILE A 30 1.59 26.80 -13.92
N PHE A 31 2.18 25.96 -13.06
CA PHE A 31 2.49 24.57 -13.38
C PHE A 31 1.39 23.58 -12.97
N LEU A 32 0.36 24.02 -12.24
CA LEU A 32 -0.67 23.13 -11.69
C LEU A 32 -1.35 22.30 -12.81
N LYS A 33 -1.74 22.97 -13.90
CA LYS A 33 -2.36 22.31 -15.05
C LYS A 33 -1.42 21.31 -15.71
N THR A 34 -0.17 21.71 -15.97
CA THR A 34 0.83 20.87 -16.62
C THR A 34 1.15 19.64 -15.79
N ALA A 35 1.24 19.77 -14.47
CA ALA A 35 1.53 18.66 -13.58
C ALA A 35 0.48 17.55 -13.68
N PHE A 36 -0.81 17.90 -13.58
CA PHE A 36 -1.88 16.91 -13.69
C PHE A 36 -2.00 16.31 -15.09
N LEU A 37 -1.85 17.13 -16.15
CA LEU A 37 -1.86 16.62 -17.53
C LEU A 37 -0.71 15.66 -17.82
N SER A 38 0.41 15.82 -17.12
CA SER A 38 1.58 14.95 -17.26
C SER A 38 1.47 13.67 -16.44
N GLY A 39 0.46 13.54 -15.57
CA GLY A 39 0.22 12.33 -14.79
C GLY A 39 0.70 12.37 -13.35
N CYS A 40 1.10 13.53 -12.81
CA CYS A 40 1.33 13.66 -11.37
C CYS A 40 0.00 13.50 -10.60
N GLU A 41 0.04 12.75 -9.51
CA GLU A 41 -1.15 12.46 -8.68
C GLU A 41 -1.54 13.61 -7.74
N ASP A 42 -0.61 14.51 -7.43
CA ASP A 42 -0.87 15.71 -6.62
C ASP A 42 0.08 16.87 -6.97
N PHE A 43 -0.29 18.07 -6.52
CA PHE A 43 0.47 19.30 -6.68
C PHE A 43 0.48 20.14 -5.40
N LEU A 44 1.67 20.53 -4.93
CA LEU A 44 1.88 21.46 -3.82
C LEU A 44 2.19 22.87 -4.35
N LYS A 45 1.31 23.83 -4.07
CA LYS A 45 1.47 25.21 -4.53
C LYS A 45 2.36 26.00 -3.56
N ASP A 46 3.31 26.77 -4.11
CA ASP A 46 4.16 27.63 -3.28
C ASP A 46 3.38 28.83 -2.69
N PRO A 47 3.66 29.22 -1.44
CA PRO A 47 4.47 28.49 -0.46
C PRO A 47 3.67 27.37 0.22
N TRP A 48 4.28 26.20 0.36
CA TRP A 48 3.72 25.08 1.13
C TRP A 48 4.51 24.86 2.42
N SER A 49 3.89 24.19 3.39
CA SER A 49 4.55 23.81 4.65
C SER A 49 4.96 22.33 4.65
N PRO A 50 6.00 21.94 5.43
CA PRO A 50 6.33 20.53 5.61
C PRO A 50 5.15 19.68 6.11
N GLU A 51 4.25 20.27 6.90
CA GLU A 51 3.03 19.60 7.38
C GLU A 51 2.06 19.28 6.24
N GLU A 52 1.81 20.24 5.34
CA GLU A 52 0.96 20.01 4.15
C GLU A 52 1.54 18.91 3.26
N MET A 53 2.86 18.95 3.06
CA MET A 53 3.59 17.93 2.31
C MET A 53 3.39 16.54 2.93
N ILE A 54 3.55 16.42 4.26
CA ILE A 54 3.34 15.17 4.97
C ILE A 54 1.89 14.69 4.78
N ILE A 55 0.88 15.53 4.99
CA ILE A 55 -0.54 15.16 4.86
C ILE A 55 -0.86 14.67 3.44
N ARG A 56 -0.38 15.36 2.39
CA ARG A 56 -0.59 14.96 1.00
C ARG A 56 0.14 13.67 0.64
N SER A 57 1.39 13.50 1.09
CA SER A 57 2.12 12.25 0.86
C SER A 57 1.47 11.06 1.56
N LEU A 58 0.90 11.28 2.74
CA LEU A 58 0.16 10.26 3.47
C LEU A 58 -1.08 9.78 2.72
N ARG A 59 -1.74 10.58 1.86
CA ARG A 59 -2.84 10.09 1.00
C ARG A 59 -2.43 8.91 0.14
N PHE A 60 -1.21 8.91 -0.37
CA PHE A 60 -0.67 7.85 -1.21
C PHE A 60 -0.17 6.64 -0.43
N ILE A 61 0.09 6.82 0.87
CA ILE A 61 0.57 5.78 1.78
C ILE A 61 -0.61 5.14 2.55
N ASN A 62 -1.64 5.93 2.88
CA ASN A 62 -2.75 5.59 3.78
C ASN A 62 -4.07 5.21 3.09
N ASN A 63 -4.24 5.43 1.79
CA ASN A 63 -5.50 5.07 1.10
C ASN A 63 -5.30 3.96 0.07
N ARG A 64 -4.78 2.80 0.51
CA ARG A 64 -4.99 1.57 -0.24
C ARG A 64 -6.39 1.05 0.07
N LYS A 65 -7.36 1.54 -0.69
CA LYS A 65 -8.68 0.93 -0.79
C LYS A 65 -8.48 -0.45 -1.40
N ILE A 66 -8.67 -1.51 -0.61
CA ILE A 66 -8.58 -2.88 -1.10
C ILE A 66 -9.99 -3.34 -1.35
N ASP A 67 -10.30 -3.66 -2.60
CA ASP A 67 -11.54 -4.35 -2.92
C ASP A 67 -11.36 -5.86 -2.75
N ILE A 68 -11.95 -6.42 -1.70
CA ILE A 68 -12.08 -7.86 -1.49
C ILE A 68 -13.48 -8.29 -1.91
N LEU A 69 -13.63 -8.64 -3.20
CA LEU A 69 -14.87 -9.20 -3.76
C LEU A 69 -16.13 -8.35 -3.48
N GLY A 70 -16.00 -7.02 -3.48
CA GLY A 70 -17.06 -6.06 -3.22
C GLY A 70 -17.07 -5.47 -1.80
N VAL A 71 -16.09 -5.81 -0.96
CA VAL A 71 -15.89 -5.17 0.35
C VAL A 71 -14.66 -4.29 0.30
N PHE A 72 -14.84 -3.01 0.59
CA PHE A 72 -13.75 -2.06 0.65
C PHE A 72 -13.11 -2.06 2.04
N LEU A 73 -11.86 -2.49 2.10
CA LEU A 73 -11.03 -2.30 3.28
C LEU A 73 -10.18 -1.04 3.13
N TYR A 74 -10.18 -0.21 4.15
CA TYR A 74 -9.30 0.94 4.30
C TYR A 74 -8.18 0.57 5.25
N LEU A 75 -6.93 0.78 4.82
CA LEU A 75 -5.75 0.32 5.53
C LEU A 75 -4.89 1.50 5.97
N SER A 76 -4.73 1.68 7.29
CA SER A 76 -3.74 2.58 7.89
C SER A 76 -2.66 1.78 8.62
N PRO A 77 -1.52 2.39 8.99
CA PRO A 77 -0.43 1.70 9.72
C PRO A 77 -0.86 1.05 11.05
N THR A 78 -1.96 1.49 11.63
CA THR A 78 -2.44 1.06 12.96
C THR A 78 -3.83 0.42 12.92
N CYS A 79 -4.56 0.49 11.80
CA CYS A 79 -5.95 0.07 11.73
C CYS A 79 -6.35 -0.44 10.33
N ILE A 80 -7.25 -1.43 10.31
CA ILE A 80 -8.03 -1.82 9.13
C ILE A 80 -9.49 -1.49 9.40
N SER A 81 -10.16 -0.78 8.50
CA SER A 81 -11.59 -0.49 8.61
C SER A 81 -12.37 -0.90 7.36
N SER A 82 -13.67 -1.11 7.55
CA SER A 82 -14.66 -1.47 6.54
C SER A 82 -16.02 -0.91 6.95
N ASP A 83 -17.04 -1.09 6.13
CA ASP A 83 -18.42 -0.77 6.49
C ASP A 83 -18.94 -1.61 7.68
N HIS A 84 -18.23 -2.68 8.06
CA HIS A 84 -18.54 -3.56 9.18
C HIS A 84 -17.76 -3.25 10.46
N GLY A 85 -16.97 -2.17 10.49
CA GLY A 85 -16.24 -1.71 11.67
C GLY A 85 -14.73 -1.59 11.44
N SER A 86 -13.96 -1.61 12.52
CA SER A 86 -12.50 -1.41 12.51
C SER A 86 -11.76 -2.35 13.44
N GLN A 87 -10.52 -2.72 13.07
CA GLN A 87 -9.62 -3.55 13.86
C GLN A 87 -8.23 -2.93 13.91
N ASN A 88 -7.64 -2.87 15.11
CA ASN A 88 -6.26 -2.43 15.28
C ASN A 88 -5.29 -3.48 14.75
N ILE A 89 -4.25 -3.03 14.07
CA ILE A 89 -3.18 -3.90 13.57
C ILE A 89 -1.81 -3.41 14.03
N SER A 90 -0.87 -4.34 14.17
CA SER A 90 0.52 -4.01 14.44
C SER A 90 1.23 -3.54 13.17
N VAL A 91 2.39 -2.89 13.34
CA VAL A 91 3.25 -2.49 12.20
C VAL A 91 3.63 -3.70 11.35
N GLN A 92 3.91 -4.85 11.97
CA GLN A 92 4.25 -6.08 11.25
C GLN A 92 3.06 -6.61 10.43
N GLU A 93 1.86 -6.59 11.02
CA GLU A 93 0.64 -6.99 10.33
C GLU A 93 0.32 -6.05 9.15
N TYR A 94 0.48 -4.74 9.35
CA TYR A 94 0.35 -3.76 8.28
C TYR A 94 1.36 -4.03 7.15
N THR A 95 2.63 -4.26 7.48
CA THR A 95 3.68 -4.54 6.49
C THR A 95 3.39 -5.82 5.71
N ILE A 96 3.04 -6.93 6.38
CA ILE A 96 2.66 -8.18 5.70
C ILE A 96 1.49 -7.93 4.76
N LEU A 97 0.43 -7.30 5.26
CA LEU A 97 -0.78 -7.06 4.48
C LEU A 97 -0.48 -6.16 3.27
N LYS A 98 0.33 -5.11 3.44
CA LYS A 98 0.80 -4.23 2.36
C LYS A 98 1.54 -5.00 1.28
N VAL A 99 2.48 -5.89 1.64
CA VAL A 99 3.22 -6.71 0.69
C VAL A 99 2.27 -7.66 -0.06
N LEU A 100 1.33 -8.30 0.64
CA LEU A 100 0.35 -9.17 0.00
C LEU A 100 -0.52 -8.40 -0.99
N ILE A 101 -1.01 -7.20 -0.63
CA ILE A 101 -1.83 -6.35 -1.52
C ILE A 101 -1.03 -5.92 -2.76
N GLN A 102 0.25 -5.57 -2.61
CA GLN A 102 1.12 -5.23 -3.74
C GLN A 102 1.26 -6.40 -4.72
N ASN A 103 1.19 -7.63 -4.21
CA ASN A 103 1.34 -8.85 -4.98
C ASN A 103 0.00 -9.61 -5.09
N ARG A 104 -1.12 -8.88 -5.15
CA ARG A 104 -2.46 -9.48 -5.23
C ARG A 104 -2.53 -10.49 -6.39
N GLY A 105 -3.13 -11.65 -6.13
CA GLY A 105 -3.21 -12.74 -7.11
C GLY A 105 -1.91 -13.52 -7.33
N THR A 106 -0.81 -13.13 -6.68
CA THR A 106 0.49 -13.81 -6.75
C THR A 106 0.87 -14.41 -5.41
N VAL A 107 1.52 -15.57 -5.42
CA VAL A 107 2.04 -16.20 -4.21
C VAL A 107 3.29 -15.46 -3.73
N VAL A 108 3.22 -14.89 -2.53
CA VAL A 108 4.36 -14.28 -1.85
C VAL A 108 5.04 -15.32 -0.96
N PRO A 109 6.35 -15.61 -1.17
CA PRO A 109 7.09 -16.55 -0.34
C PRO A 109 7.17 -16.13 1.13
N ARG A 110 7.21 -17.10 2.05
CA ARG A 110 7.38 -16.80 3.49
C ARG A 110 8.66 -16.03 3.77
N GLU A 111 9.73 -16.40 3.08
CA GLU A 111 11.04 -15.75 3.21
C GLU A 111 10.98 -14.28 2.76
N ALA A 112 10.20 -13.98 1.71
CA ALA A 112 9.99 -12.60 1.26
C ALA A 112 9.20 -11.78 2.29
N LEU A 113 8.17 -12.36 2.90
CA LEU A 113 7.43 -11.71 4.00
C LEU A 113 8.31 -11.48 5.22
N TYR A 114 9.17 -12.46 5.56
CA TYR A 114 10.14 -12.32 6.63
C TYR A 114 11.12 -11.18 6.33
N TYR A 115 11.71 -11.19 5.13
CA TYR A 115 12.64 -10.14 4.70
C TYR A 115 11.99 -8.74 4.75
N ALA A 116 10.72 -8.61 4.36
CA ALA A 116 10.00 -7.34 4.42
C ALA A 116 9.83 -6.81 5.86
N LEU A 117 9.79 -7.69 6.87
CA LEU A 117 9.64 -7.32 8.26
C LEU A 117 10.97 -6.96 8.94
N TRP A 118 12.05 -7.68 8.63
CA TRP A 118 13.32 -7.58 9.36
C TRP A 118 14.51 -7.11 8.52
N GLY A 119 14.36 -6.95 7.20
CA GLY A 119 15.40 -6.47 6.29
C GLY A 119 16.57 -7.44 6.10
N LYS A 120 16.45 -8.69 6.52
CA LYS A 120 17.50 -9.71 6.43
C LYS A 120 16.92 -11.11 6.18
N PRO A 121 17.65 -12.00 5.50
CA PRO A 121 17.25 -13.40 5.32
C PRO A 121 17.44 -14.22 6.60
N GLY A 122 16.89 -15.44 6.60
CA GLY A 122 17.32 -16.51 7.53
C GLY A 122 16.63 -16.57 8.90
N GLY A 123 15.41 -16.03 9.06
CA GLY A 123 14.67 -16.20 10.31
C GLY A 123 13.51 -17.20 10.27
N ASP A 124 12.89 -17.41 11.44
CA ASP A 124 11.85 -18.42 11.61
C ASP A 124 10.53 -17.99 10.94
N SER A 125 10.16 -18.75 9.91
CA SER A 125 8.89 -18.65 9.20
C SER A 125 7.65 -18.70 10.11
N ARG A 126 7.75 -19.31 11.31
CA ARG A 126 6.65 -19.37 12.28
C ARG A 126 6.17 -18.00 12.76
N VAL A 127 7.05 -17.00 12.80
CA VAL A 127 6.65 -15.64 13.22
C VAL A 127 5.74 -14.99 12.18
N VAL A 128 6.03 -15.21 10.89
CA VAL A 128 5.16 -14.78 9.79
C VAL A 128 3.81 -15.48 9.88
N ASP A 129 3.81 -16.79 10.10
CA ASP A 129 2.58 -17.59 10.23
C ASP A 129 1.68 -17.09 11.39
N MET A 130 2.29 -16.67 12.51
CA MET A 130 1.57 -16.06 13.65
C MET A 130 0.88 -14.74 13.26
N HIS A 131 1.59 -13.83 12.59
CA HIS A 131 1.01 -12.57 12.13
C HIS A 131 -0.09 -12.78 11.08
N ILE A 132 0.09 -13.74 10.17
CA ILE A 132 -0.95 -14.11 9.19
C ILE A 132 -2.20 -14.65 9.89
N SER A 133 -2.04 -15.50 10.90
CA SER A 133 -3.16 -16.05 11.68
C SER A 133 -3.95 -14.94 12.37
N SER A 134 -3.25 -13.98 12.99
CA SER A 134 -3.87 -12.80 13.61
C SER A 134 -4.60 -11.92 12.59
N LEU A 135 -3.94 -11.58 11.47
CA LEU A 135 -4.53 -10.80 10.37
C LEU A 135 -5.81 -11.44 9.83
N ARG A 136 -5.83 -12.76 9.62
CA ARG A 136 -7.03 -13.47 9.13
C ARG A 136 -8.20 -13.33 10.09
N LYS A 137 -7.97 -13.42 11.40
CA LYS A 137 -9.03 -13.24 12.41
C LYS A 137 -9.61 -11.82 12.35
N LYS A 138 -8.75 -10.81 12.26
CA LYS A 138 -9.14 -9.40 12.15
C LYS A 138 -9.90 -9.09 10.86
N ILE A 139 -9.42 -9.61 9.72
CA ILE A 139 -10.11 -9.43 8.43
C ILE A 139 -11.45 -10.20 8.45
N LYS A 140 -11.52 -11.37 9.09
CA LYS A 140 -12.77 -12.13 9.21
C LYS A 140 -13.88 -11.35 9.91
N SER A 141 -13.56 -10.51 10.89
CA SER A 141 -14.57 -9.65 11.55
C SER A 141 -14.98 -8.43 10.72
N LEU A 142 -14.27 -8.12 9.63
CA LEU A 142 -14.48 -6.95 8.78
C LEU A 142 -15.10 -7.28 7.42
N VAL A 143 -15.27 -8.57 7.12
CA VAL A 143 -15.71 -9.06 5.82
C VAL A 143 -16.80 -10.11 6.02
N PRO A 144 -17.94 -10.05 5.30
CA PRO A 144 -18.99 -11.06 5.39
C PRO A 144 -18.46 -12.45 5.04
N GLU A 145 -19.04 -13.50 5.65
CA GLU A 145 -18.57 -14.88 5.44
C GLU A 145 -18.54 -15.29 3.96
N SER A 146 -19.50 -14.81 3.17
CA SER A 146 -19.60 -15.06 1.72
C SER A 146 -18.38 -14.53 0.92
N LYS A 147 -17.62 -13.59 1.49
CA LYS A 147 -16.48 -12.92 0.83
C LYS A 147 -15.13 -13.32 1.42
N LEU A 148 -15.09 -14.18 2.46
CA LEU A 148 -13.84 -14.65 3.08
C LEU A 148 -12.93 -15.39 2.09
N LYS A 149 -13.50 -16.01 1.05
CA LYS A 149 -12.76 -16.64 -0.04
C LYS A 149 -11.91 -15.66 -0.85
N GLY A 150 -12.07 -14.34 -0.73
CA GLY A 150 -11.21 -13.36 -1.41
C GLY A 150 -10.05 -12.83 -0.56
N THR A 151 -9.91 -13.32 0.67
CA THR A 151 -8.94 -12.81 1.65
C THR A 151 -7.60 -13.55 1.57
N ILE A 152 -6.81 -13.54 2.65
CA ILE A 152 -5.47 -14.15 2.68
C ILE A 152 -5.59 -15.68 2.68
N LYS A 153 -5.07 -16.34 1.64
CA LYS A 153 -5.01 -17.81 1.50
C LYS A 153 -3.58 -18.34 1.66
N THR A 154 -3.48 -19.60 2.04
CA THR A 154 -2.19 -20.31 2.14
C THR A 154 -1.92 -21.01 0.82
N ALA A 155 -0.79 -20.71 0.19
CA ALA A 155 -0.21 -21.52 -0.87
C ALA A 155 0.70 -22.57 -0.22
N ARG A 156 0.23 -23.82 -0.16
CA ARG A 156 0.90 -24.90 0.59
C ARG A 156 2.38 -24.99 0.21
N LYS A 157 3.26 -25.04 1.22
CA LYS A 157 4.73 -25.10 1.11
C LYS A 157 5.42 -23.91 0.41
N SER A 158 4.68 -22.94 -0.14
CA SER A 158 5.26 -21.81 -0.87
C SER A 158 5.10 -20.48 -0.13
N GLY A 159 3.93 -20.19 0.45
CA GLY A 159 3.70 -18.93 1.14
C GLY A 159 2.23 -18.52 1.20
N TYR A 160 1.95 -17.25 0.90
CA TYR A 160 0.64 -16.65 1.07
C TYR A 160 0.22 -15.82 -0.15
N ILE A 161 -1.08 -15.74 -0.39
CA ILE A 161 -1.68 -14.99 -1.50
C ILE A 161 -2.92 -14.26 -0.98
N ILE A 162 -3.19 -13.07 -1.50
CA ILE A 162 -4.45 -12.36 -1.29
C ILE A 162 -5.19 -12.24 -2.62
N GLY A 163 -6.50 -12.51 -2.61
CA GLY A 163 -7.33 -12.64 -3.81
C GLY A 163 -8.14 -13.94 -3.81
#